data_AF-W0RS17-F1
#
_entry.id   AF-W0RS17-F1
#
_cell.length_a   1.000
_cell.length_b   1.000
_cell.length_c   1.000
_cell.angle_alpha   90.00
_cell.angle_beta   90.00
_cell.angle_gamma   90.00
#
_symmetry.space_group_name_H-M   'P 1'
#
loop_
_entity.id
_entity.type
_entity.pdbx_description
1 polymer ?
#
loop_
_entity_poly.entity_id
_entity_poly.type
_entity_poly.pdbx_seq_one_letter_code
_entity_poly.pdbx_strand_id
1 'polypeptide(L)'
;MLRALVDRGLTVVPQVGVAGYRVDLGVLHDAVPGRFLCGIECDGVAYHASDTARDRDRLRQQVLEDRGWTIHRVWSTDWFKDRAGQIERLLALIAADTAGAGTAAASTAEPDAAAGTAESETARAEAAALGGMPPYVRPAVVPYTFAAGEERYADDDLLAAPAERLRDAVRDVVIAEAPVHDDDLVARVAGMWGTRVGSRIEARIRDAAAAAERAGAVRRRGAFWWGPADAVAVRSRTGTRIPAERIAPEEYQEAVRLVLAGGHALPREQLVTEVRALLGFARTGPALEDAIGGAIDALLAGGELGEAAAGIRKR
;
A
#
# COMPACT_ATOMS: atom_id res chain seq x y z
N MET A 1 -18.23 -9.88 -8.12
CA MET A 1 -17.84 -10.59 -9.35
C MET A 1 -16.80 -11.67 -9.08
N LEU A 2 -15.63 -11.34 -8.51
CA LEU A 2 -14.55 -12.30 -8.19
C LEU A 2 -15.03 -13.65 -7.59
N ARG A 3 -15.76 -13.65 -6.47
CA ARG A 3 -16.26 -14.90 -5.85
C ARG A 3 -17.10 -15.76 -6.79
N ALA A 4 -17.97 -15.14 -7.59
CA ALA A 4 -18.86 -15.88 -8.51
C ALA A 4 -18.12 -16.54 -9.69
N LEU A 5 -16.97 -15.99 -10.10
CA LEU A 5 -16.12 -16.58 -11.13
C LEU A 5 -15.26 -17.72 -10.56
N VAL A 6 -14.74 -17.54 -9.34
CA VAL A 6 -13.99 -18.58 -8.62
C VAL A 6 -14.88 -19.79 -8.29
N ASP A 7 -16.11 -19.57 -7.83
CA ASP A 7 -17.08 -20.64 -7.52
C ASP A 7 -17.46 -21.47 -8.76
N ARG A 8 -17.22 -20.92 -9.97
CA ARG A 8 -17.46 -21.58 -11.26
C ARG A 8 -16.20 -22.26 -11.84
N GLY A 9 -15.10 -22.31 -11.09
CA GLY A 9 -13.88 -23.04 -11.43
C GLY A 9 -12.84 -22.26 -12.22
N LEU A 10 -13.02 -20.95 -12.42
CA LEU A 10 -12.04 -20.11 -13.12
C LEU A 10 -10.96 -19.60 -12.15
N THR A 11 -9.71 -19.63 -12.60
CA THR A 11 -8.60 -19.02 -11.86
C THR A 11 -8.49 -17.54 -12.20
N VAL A 12 -8.92 -16.67 -11.28
CA VAL A 12 -8.99 -15.22 -11.49
C VAL A 12 -8.04 -14.49 -10.56
N VAL A 13 -7.21 -13.61 -11.11
CA VAL A 13 -6.28 -12.75 -10.38
C VAL A 13 -6.81 -11.33 -10.36
N PRO A 14 -6.99 -10.69 -9.19
CA PRO A 14 -7.42 -9.30 -9.13
C PRO A 14 -6.27 -8.33 -9.44
N GLN A 15 -6.61 -7.17 -10.00
CA GLN A 15 -5.72 -6.01 -10.15
C GLN A 15 -4.43 -6.32 -10.93
N VAL A 16 -4.59 -6.88 -12.13
CA VAL A 16 -3.47 -7.30 -12.98
C VAL A 16 -3.01 -6.13 -13.86
N GLY A 17 -1.72 -5.82 -13.83
CA GLY A 17 -1.15 -4.77 -14.68
C GLY A 17 0.12 -4.11 -14.13
N VAL A 18 0.69 -3.19 -14.91
CA VAL A 18 1.93 -2.45 -14.58
C VAL A 18 1.80 -0.98 -15.04
N ALA A 19 2.46 -0.06 -14.31
CA ALA A 19 2.63 1.34 -14.71
C ALA A 19 1.34 2.09 -15.13
N GLY A 20 0.29 2.03 -14.30
CA GLY A 20 -0.97 2.75 -14.55
C GLY A 20 -1.96 2.06 -15.48
N TYR A 21 -1.56 0.97 -16.14
CA TYR A 21 -2.42 0.10 -16.94
C TYR A 21 -2.83 -1.10 -16.09
N ARG A 22 -3.92 -0.97 -15.33
CA ARG A 22 -4.48 -2.06 -14.52
C ARG A 22 -5.82 -2.50 -15.08
N VAL A 23 -6.04 -3.81 -15.05
CA VAL A 23 -7.32 -4.46 -15.32
C VAL A 23 -7.85 -4.98 -13.99
N ASP A 24 -9.15 -4.81 -13.74
CA ASP A 24 -9.73 -5.13 -12.44
C ASP A 24 -9.61 -6.60 -12.08
N LEU A 25 -9.78 -7.49 -13.06
CA LEU A 25 -9.60 -8.93 -12.92
C LEU A 25 -8.94 -9.51 -14.19
N GLY A 26 -7.90 -10.33 -14.05
CA GLY A 26 -7.35 -11.16 -15.13
C GLY A 26 -7.77 -12.61 -14.96
N VAL A 27 -8.31 -13.22 -16.01
CA VAL A 27 -8.66 -14.65 -16.04
C VAL A 27 -7.47 -15.42 -16.62
N LEU A 28 -6.96 -16.41 -15.88
CA LEU A 28 -5.83 -17.24 -16.32
C LEU A 28 -6.26 -18.29 -17.35
N HIS A 29 -5.33 -18.65 -18.24
CA HIS A 29 -5.54 -19.68 -19.23
C HIS A 29 -5.18 -21.06 -18.66
N ASP A 30 -6.16 -21.96 -18.54
CA ASP A 30 -5.94 -23.27 -17.90
C ASP A 30 -4.94 -24.17 -18.66
N ALA A 31 -4.89 -24.08 -20.00
CA ALA A 31 -3.95 -24.85 -20.81
C ALA A 31 -2.52 -24.27 -20.93
N VAL A 32 -2.29 -23.00 -20.52
CA VAL A 32 -0.98 -22.34 -20.67
C VAL A 32 -0.63 -21.62 -19.35
N PRO A 33 0.19 -22.25 -18.49
CA PRO A 33 0.58 -21.67 -17.21
C PRO A 33 1.22 -20.29 -17.37
N GLY A 34 0.75 -19.31 -16.60
CA GLY A 34 1.28 -17.94 -16.59
C GLY A 34 0.73 -17.01 -17.67
N ARG A 35 -0.15 -17.48 -18.56
CA ARG A 35 -0.83 -16.65 -19.56
C ARG A 35 -2.23 -16.27 -19.08
N PHE A 36 -2.61 -15.01 -19.29
CA PHE A 36 -3.99 -14.56 -19.13
C PHE A 36 -4.78 -14.81 -20.41
N LEU A 37 -5.99 -15.36 -20.26
CA LEU A 37 -6.95 -15.58 -21.34
C LEU A 37 -7.62 -14.26 -21.73
N CYS A 38 -8.12 -13.53 -20.73
CA CYS A 38 -8.78 -12.24 -20.93
C CYS A 38 -8.71 -11.37 -19.66
N GLY A 39 -8.92 -10.08 -19.86
CA GLY A 39 -9.07 -9.09 -18.80
C GLY A 39 -10.53 -8.69 -18.62
N ILE A 40 -10.95 -8.39 -17.38
CA ILE A 40 -12.28 -7.89 -17.06
C ILE A 40 -12.15 -6.55 -16.35
N GLU A 41 -12.86 -5.56 -16.86
CA GLU A 41 -12.92 -4.21 -16.30
C GLU A 41 -14.30 -3.93 -15.71
N CYS A 42 -14.32 -3.42 -14.49
CA CYS A 42 -15.51 -3.06 -13.75
C CYS A 42 -15.60 -1.55 -13.71
N ASP A 43 -16.55 -0.97 -14.45
CA ASP A 43 -16.66 0.48 -14.44
C ASP A 43 -17.17 1.00 -13.08
N GLY A 44 -16.42 1.93 -12.47
CA GLY A 44 -16.72 2.55 -11.18
C GLY A 44 -17.40 3.91 -11.32
N VAL A 45 -18.09 4.38 -10.26
CA VAL A 45 -18.94 5.60 -10.24
C VAL A 45 -18.16 6.93 -10.41
N ALA A 46 -16.91 6.90 -10.87
CA ALA A 46 -16.06 8.08 -11.08
C ALA A 46 -15.86 8.41 -12.58
N TYR A 47 -16.83 8.07 -13.43
CA TYR A 47 -16.68 8.21 -14.88
C TYR A 47 -17.24 9.49 -15.47
N HIS A 48 -16.87 10.66 -14.94
CA HIS A 48 -17.06 11.92 -15.67
C HIS A 48 -15.98 12.94 -15.28
N ALA A 49 -14.92 13.07 -16.10
CA ALA A 49 -14.44 14.33 -16.68
C ALA A 49 -12.94 14.28 -17.05
N SER A 50 -12.63 14.13 -18.34
CA SER A 50 -11.70 14.97 -19.14
C SER A 50 -11.48 14.33 -20.52
N ASP A 51 -11.23 15.11 -21.57
CA ASP A 51 -10.85 14.56 -22.89
C ASP A 51 -9.51 13.80 -22.82
N THR A 52 -8.60 14.19 -21.92
CA THR A 52 -7.36 13.47 -21.62
C THR A 52 -7.54 12.09 -20.97
N ALA A 53 -8.71 11.81 -20.39
CA ALA A 53 -9.02 10.47 -19.88
C ALA A 53 -9.43 9.51 -21.01
N ARG A 54 -10.09 10.01 -22.06
CA ARG A 54 -10.58 9.18 -23.19
C ARG A 54 -9.44 8.70 -24.08
N ASP A 55 -8.48 9.57 -24.37
CA ASP A 55 -7.34 9.19 -25.21
C ASP A 55 -6.42 8.21 -24.48
N ARG A 56 -6.27 8.35 -23.17
CA ARG A 56 -5.57 7.36 -22.33
C ARG A 56 -6.31 6.03 -22.24
N ASP A 57 -7.64 6.05 -22.18
CA ASP A 57 -8.45 4.82 -22.13
C ASP A 57 -8.40 4.06 -23.47
N ARG A 58 -8.45 4.78 -24.59
CA ARG A 58 -8.27 4.21 -25.93
C ARG A 58 -6.87 3.62 -26.12
N LEU A 59 -5.83 4.37 -25.74
CA LEU A 59 -4.46 3.90 -25.83
C LEU A 59 -4.21 2.70 -24.90
N ARG A 60 -4.84 2.69 -23.72
CA ARG A 60 -4.82 1.56 -22.78
C ARG A 60 -5.43 0.30 -23.37
N GLN A 61 -6.62 0.42 -23.96
CA GLN A 61 -7.28 -0.69 -24.61
C GLN A 61 -6.42 -1.22 -25.77
N GLN A 62 -5.93 -0.33 -26.62
CA GLN A 62 -5.09 -0.69 -27.77
C GLN A 62 -3.79 -1.40 -27.35
N VAL A 63 -3.11 -0.91 -26.31
CA VAL A 63 -1.87 -1.53 -25.81
C VAL A 63 -2.09 -2.92 -25.18
N LEU A 64 -3.26 -3.16 -24.60
CA LEU A 64 -3.62 -4.48 -24.05
C LEU A 64 -4.01 -5.44 -25.19
N GLU A 65 -4.80 -4.97 -26.15
CA GLU A 65 -5.22 -5.74 -27.33
C GLU A 65 -4.02 -6.11 -28.23
N ASP A 66 -3.07 -5.18 -28.45
CA ASP A 66 -1.82 -5.43 -29.19
C ASP A 66 -0.94 -6.50 -28.53
N ARG A 67 -1.10 -6.73 -27.22
CA ARG A 67 -0.44 -7.80 -26.46
C ARG A 67 -1.25 -9.10 -26.40
N GLY A 68 -2.33 -9.19 -27.19
CA GLY A 68 -3.18 -10.35 -27.30
C GLY A 68 -4.13 -10.55 -26.11
N TRP A 69 -4.45 -9.48 -25.37
CA TRP A 69 -5.49 -9.52 -24.34
C TRP A 69 -6.85 -9.22 -24.95
N THR A 70 -7.83 -10.09 -24.72
CA THR A 70 -9.24 -9.74 -24.91
C THR A 70 -9.73 -9.03 -23.65
N ILE A 71 -10.29 -7.83 -23.77
CA ILE A 71 -10.82 -7.07 -22.63
C ILE A 71 -12.35 -7.07 -22.65
N HIS A 72 -12.95 -7.55 -21.56
CA HIS A 72 -14.40 -7.55 -21.35
C HIS A 72 -14.79 -6.49 -20.32
N ARG A 73 -15.63 -5.54 -20.73
CA ARG A 73 -16.11 -4.48 -19.83
C ARG A 73 -17.46 -4.83 -19.23
N VAL A 74 -17.58 -4.67 -17.91
CA VAL A 74 -18.81 -4.83 -17.13
C VAL A 74 -19.16 -3.50 -16.50
N TRP A 75 -20.32 -2.95 -16.90
CA TRP A 75 -20.83 -1.68 -16.39
C TRP A 75 -21.50 -1.90 -15.04
N SER A 76 -21.16 -1.08 -14.04
CA SER A 76 -21.76 -1.16 -12.69
C SER A 76 -23.28 -0.99 -12.70
N THR A 77 -23.83 -0.21 -13.63
CA THR A 77 -25.28 -0.02 -13.83
C THR A 77 -25.99 -1.30 -14.27
N ASP A 78 -25.36 -2.06 -15.17
CA ASP A 78 -25.93 -3.29 -15.72
C ASP A 78 -25.77 -4.43 -14.73
N TRP A 79 -24.64 -4.44 -14.00
CA TRP A 79 -24.41 -5.35 -12.90
C TRP A 79 -25.42 -5.21 -11.76
N PHE A 80 -25.84 -3.97 -11.45
CA PHE A 80 -26.84 -3.72 -10.40
C PHE A 80 -28.25 -4.15 -10.82
N LYS A 81 -28.61 -3.99 -12.10
CA LYS A 81 -29.93 -4.32 -12.63
C LYS A 81 -30.15 -5.81 -12.87
N ASP A 82 -29.14 -6.50 -13.39
CA ASP A 82 -29.22 -7.93 -13.71
C ASP A 82 -27.89 -8.65 -13.47
N ARG A 83 -27.61 -8.92 -12.20
CA ARG A 83 -26.37 -9.57 -11.80
C ARG A 83 -26.21 -10.99 -12.37
N ALA A 84 -27.30 -11.75 -12.46
CA ALA A 84 -27.24 -13.14 -12.91
C ALA A 84 -26.96 -13.20 -14.42
N GLY A 85 -27.69 -12.43 -15.22
CA GLY A 85 -27.50 -12.37 -16.67
C GLY A 85 -26.14 -11.81 -17.09
N GLN A 86 -25.58 -10.84 -16.36
CA GLN A 86 -24.23 -10.34 -16.64
C GLN A 86 -23.15 -11.38 -16.37
N ILE A 87 -23.30 -12.21 -15.32
CA ILE A 87 -22.36 -13.31 -15.05
C ILE A 87 -22.44 -14.36 -16.17
N GLU A 88 -23.64 -14.75 -16.61
CA GLU A 88 -23.81 -15.73 -17.69
C GLU A 88 -23.24 -15.22 -19.02
N ARG A 89 -23.51 -13.96 -19.35
CA ARG A 89 -22.95 -13.31 -20.54
C ARG A 89 -21.41 -13.29 -20.51
N LEU A 90 -20.83 -12.93 -19.37
CA LEU A 90 -19.37 -12.90 -19.20
C LEU A 90 -18.76 -14.30 -19.33
N LEU A 91 -19.39 -15.32 -18.76
CA LEU A 91 -18.93 -16.70 -18.91
C LEU A 91 -19.02 -17.20 -20.35
N ALA A 92 -20.05 -16.82 -21.10
CA ALA A 92 -20.16 -17.15 -22.52
C ALA A 92 -19.04 -16.49 -23.34
N LEU A 93 -18.66 -15.26 -23.02
CA LEU A 93 -17.54 -14.55 -23.65
C LEU A 93 -16.19 -15.22 -23.35
N ILE A 94 -15.95 -15.58 -22.09
CA ILE A 94 -14.72 -16.30 -21.67
C ILE A 94 -14.63 -17.68 -22.36
N ALA A 95 -15.75 -18.39 -22.49
CA ALA A 95 -15.80 -19.67 -23.20
C ALA A 95 -15.49 -19.51 -24.71
N ALA A 96 -15.98 -18.43 -25.34
CA ALA A 96 -15.68 -18.11 -26.72
C ALA A 96 -14.19 -17.76 -26.92
N ASP A 97 -13.58 -17.02 -26.01
CA ASP A 97 -12.15 -16.70 -26.04
C ASP A 97 -11.28 -17.96 -25.89
N THR A 98 -11.70 -18.88 -25.02
CA THR A 98 -11.03 -20.17 -24.84
C THR A 98 -11.07 -20.99 -26.14
N ALA A 99 -12.19 -20.94 -26.87
CA ALA A 99 -12.33 -21.63 -28.16
C ALA A 99 -11.53 -20.94 -29.29
N GLY A 100 -11.42 -19.61 -29.28
CA GLY A 100 -10.64 -18.83 -30.26
C GLY A 100 -9.13 -18.92 -30.07
N ALA A 101 -8.66 -19.07 -28.83
CA ALA A 101 -7.24 -19.22 -28.50
C ALA A 101 -6.60 -20.50 -29.07
N GLY A 102 -7.41 -21.53 -29.37
CA GLY A 102 -6.96 -22.75 -30.04
C GLY A 102 -6.61 -22.57 -31.53
N THR A 103 -7.04 -21.49 -32.16
CA THR A 103 -6.92 -21.27 -33.62
C THR A 103 -5.87 -20.22 -33.99
N ALA A 104 -5.43 -19.39 -33.05
CA ALA A 104 -4.53 -18.26 -33.30
C ALA A 104 -3.02 -18.57 -33.16
N ALA A 105 -2.64 -19.84 -32.98
CA ALA A 105 -1.24 -20.27 -32.82
C ALA A 105 -0.43 -20.32 -34.14
N ALA A 106 -0.98 -19.84 -35.26
CA ALA A 106 -0.32 -19.87 -36.57
C ALA A 106 -0.55 -18.57 -37.35
N SER A 107 0.21 -17.51 -37.05
CA SER A 107 0.66 -16.52 -38.04
C SER A 107 1.59 -15.49 -37.38
N THR A 108 2.90 -15.72 -37.50
CA THR A 108 3.93 -14.68 -37.44
C THR A 108 3.93 -13.88 -38.75
N ALA A 109 3.74 -12.56 -38.68
CA ALA A 109 4.20 -11.63 -39.73
C ALA A 109 4.25 -10.18 -39.19
N GLU A 110 5.43 -9.55 -39.29
CA GLU A 110 5.57 -8.08 -39.38
C GLU A 110 4.93 -7.58 -40.69
N PRO A 111 4.49 -6.32 -40.78
CA PRO A 111 5.34 -5.15 -41.15
C PRO A 111 4.94 -3.88 -40.33
N ASP A 112 5.43 -2.64 -40.46
CA ASP A 112 6.60 -1.90 -40.99
C ASP A 112 6.34 -0.42 -40.55
N ALA A 113 7.37 0.42 -40.62
CA ALA A 113 7.53 1.73 -40.01
C ALA A 113 6.61 2.87 -40.53
N ALA A 114 6.37 3.89 -39.69
CA ALA A 114 6.94 5.24 -39.85
C ALA A 114 6.27 6.32 -38.95
N ALA A 115 7.10 7.28 -38.54
CA ALA A 115 6.82 8.65 -38.05
C ALA A 115 6.57 8.89 -36.54
N GLY A 116 7.55 9.51 -35.86
CA GLY A 116 7.39 10.14 -34.54
C GLY A 116 8.61 10.04 -33.61
N THR A 117 9.81 10.37 -34.09
CA THR A 117 11.09 10.15 -33.38
C THR A 117 11.53 11.39 -32.58
N ALA A 118 11.30 11.34 -31.26
CA ALA A 118 12.22 11.85 -30.22
C ALA A 118 11.69 11.48 -28.82
N GLU A 119 10.38 11.60 -28.57
CA GLU A 119 9.75 11.23 -27.28
C GLU A 119 9.44 9.72 -27.20
N SER A 120 9.19 9.09 -28.34
CA SER A 120 8.84 7.67 -28.47
C SER A 120 10.03 6.72 -28.23
N GLU A 121 11.27 7.16 -28.50
CA GLU A 121 12.46 6.33 -28.32
C GLU A 121 12.87 6.22 -26.85
N THR A 122 12.71 7.29 -26.07
CA THR A 122 12.93 7.30 -24.62
C THR A 122 11.90 6.41 -23.91
N ALA A 123 10.63 6.51 -24.30
CA ALA A 123 9.56 5.67 -23.78
C ALA A 123 9.71 4.18 -24.18
N ARG A 124 10.19 3.89 -25.40
CA ARG A 124 10.52 2.52 -25.83
C ARG A 124 11.74 1.96 -25.09
N ALA A 125 12.76 2.77 -24.83
CA ALA A 125 13.94 2.37 -24.07
C ALA A 125 13.60 2.10 -22.59
N GLU A 126 12.71 2.90 -21.98
CA GLU A 126 12.17 2.65 -20.64
C GLU A 126 11.30 1.39 -20.59
N ALA A 127 10.41 1.20 -21.58
CA ALA A 127 9.58 0.00 -21.69
C ALA A 127 10.41 -1.28 -21.92
N ALA A 128 11.52 -1.19 -22.67
CA ALA A 128 12.45 -2.29 -22.87
C ALA A 128 13.26 -2.60 -21.60
N ALA A 129 13.62 -1.60 -20.79
CA ALA A 129 14.28 -1.80 -19.49
C ALA A 129 13.35 -2.43 -18.44
N LEU A 130 12.04 -2.20 -18.53
CA LEU A 130 10.99 -2.83 -17.71
C LEU A 130 10.70 -4.29 -18.09
N GLY A 131 11.17 -4.77 -19.26
CA GLY A 131 10.90 -6.11 -19.79
C GLY A 131 11.63 -7.27 -19.11
N GLY A 132 12.52 -7.00 -18.14
CA GLY A 132 13.27 -8.02 -17.40
C GLY A 132 13.07 -8.00 -15.89
N MET A 133 12.27 -7.06 -15.36
CA MET A 133 12.04 -6.94 -13.92
C MET A 133 10.81 -7.76 -13.53
N PRO A 134 10.87 -8.61 -12.49
CA PRO A 134 9.68 -9.30 -12.00
C PRO A 134 8.58 -8.29 -11.64
N PRO A 135 7.29 -8.67 -11.74
CA PRO A 135 6.20 -7.80 -11.33
C PRO A 135 6.41 -7.38 -9.87
N TYR A 136 6.24 -6.08 -9.58
CA TYR A 136 6.37 -5.59 -8.22
C TYR A 136 5.35 -6.30 -7.31
N VAL A 137 5.85 -6.91 -6.24
CA VAL A 137 5.05 -7.51 -5.18
C VAL A 137 5.24 -6.68 -3.92
N ARG A 138 4.14 -6.18 -3.35
CA ARG A 138 4.20 -5.41 -2.10
C ARG A 138 4.77 -6.29 -0.97
N PRO A 139 5.77 -5.81 -0.21
CA PRO A 139 6.25 -6.50 0.98
C PRO A 139 5.14 -6.72 2.01
N ALA A 140 5.18 -7.83 2.72
CA ALA A 140 4.33 -8.04 3.89
C ALA A 140 4.98 -7.41 5.13
N VAL A 141 4.18 -6.73 5.94
CA VAL A 141 4.60 -6.16 7.24
C VAL A 141 3.74 -6.72 8.35
N VAL A 142 4.32 -6.83 9.55
CA VAL A 142 3.59 -7.31 10.73
C VAL A 142 2.48 -6.32 11.12
N PRO A 143 1.33 -6.80 11.63
CA PRO A 143 0.31 -5.92 12.17
C PRO A 143 0.82 -5.13 13.38
N TYR A 144 0.31 -3.91 13.54
CA TYR A 144 0.53 -3.09 14.72
C TYR A 144 -0.11 -3.77 15.94
N THR A 145 0.68 -3.94 17.01
CA THR A 145 0.22 -4.52 18.27
C THR A 145 0.34 -3.49 19.37
N PHE A 146 -0.72 -3.32 20.14
CA PHE A 146 -0.71 -2.45 21.31
C PHE A 146 0.05 -3.12 22.44
N ALA A 147 0.73 -2.31 23.26
CA ALA A 147 1.39 -2.78 24.46
C ALA A 147 0.37 -3.50 25.36
N ALA A 148 0.71 -4.73 25.72
CA ALA A 148 -0.13 -5.53 26.60
C ALA A 148 -0.18 -4.90 28.00
N GLY A 149 -1.33 -5.05 28.68
CA GLY A 149 -1.49 -4.62 30.07
C GLY A 149 -2.65 -3.66 30.31
N GLU A 150 -3.62 -3.56 29.41
CA GLU A 150 -4.88 -2.87 29.70
C GLU A 150 -5.48 -3.39 31.02
N GLU A 151 -5.86 -2.47 31.90
CA GLU A 151 -6.37 -2.77 33.25
C GLU A 151 -5.41 -3.58 34.17
N ARG A 152 -4.12 -3.71 33.83
CA ARG A 152 -3.11 -4.39 34.67
C ARG A 152 -3.05 -3.85 36.10
N TYR A 153 -3.35 -2.57 36.30
CA TYR A 153 -3.32 -1.87 37.57
C TYR A 153 -4.67 -1.21 37.90
N ALA A 154 -5.78 -1.80 37.46
CA ALA A 154 -7.11 -1.20 37.63
C ALA A 154 -7.52 -0.91 39.08
N ASP A 155 -6.96 -1.65 40.05
CA ASP A 155 -7.24 -1.45 41.48
C ASP A 155 -6.39 -0.34 42.13
N ASP A 156 -5.46 0.28 41.40
CA ASP A 156 -4.55 1.31 41.89
C ASP A 156 -4.95 2.70 41.37
N ASP A 157 -4.69 3.76 42.14
CA ASP A 157 -4.85 5.13 41.63
C ASP A 157 -3.55 5.56 40.95
N LEU A 158 -3.61 5.82 39.65
CA LEU A 158 -2.46 6.28 38.86
C LEU A 158 -1.78 7.52 39.49
N LEU A 159 -2.56 8.43 40.09
CA LEU A 159 -2.02 9.63 40.75
C LEU A 159 -1.27 9.32 42.05
N ALA A 160 -1.60 8.22 42.72
CA ALA A 160 -0.93 7.74 43.93
C ALA A 160 0.14 6.67 43.64
N ALA A 161 0.12 6.08 42.44
CA ALA A 161 1.01 4.98 42.06
C ALA A 161 2.50 5.36 42.21
N PRO A 162 3.37 4.47 42.71
CA PRO A 162 4.80 4.75 42.85
C PRO A 162 5.44 5.18 41.53
N ALA A 163 6.37 6.15 41.59
CA ALA A 163 7.05 6.67 40.40
C ALA A 163 7.80 5.59 39.62
N GLU A 164 8.36 4.59 40.30
CA GLU A 164 9.02 3.45 39.68
C GLU A 164 8.06 2.62 38.82
N ARG A 165 6.85 2.35 39.31
CA ARG A 165 5.82 1.60 38.56
C ARG A 165 5.41 2.33 37.29
N LEU A 166 5.24 3.65 37.36
CA LEU A 166 4.92 4.47 36.20
C LEU A 166 6.07 4.49 35.18
N ARG A 167 7.32 4.56 35.65
CA ARG A 167 8.50 4.48 34.78
C ARG A 167 8.60 3.14 34.08
N ASP A 168 8.35 2.05 34.79
CA ASP A 168 8.35 0.70 34.21
C ASP A 168 7.22 0.54 33.20
N ALA A 169 6.02 1.03 33.50
CA ALA A 169 4.91 1.05 32.54
C ALA A 169 5.25 1.84 31.27
N VAL A 170 5.84 3.03 31.39
CA VAL A 170 6.32 3.81 30.24
C VAL A 170 7.35 3.03 29.43
N ARG A 171 8.35 2.46 30.10
CA ARG A 171 9.41 1.67 29.45
C ARG A 171 8.82 0.49 28.69
N ASP A 172 7.89 -0.24 29.29
CA ASP A 172 7.28 -1.42 28.67
C ASP A 172 6.46 -1.03 27.43
N VAL A 173 5.71 0.08 27.46
CA VAL A 173 5.02 0.62 26.28
C VAL A 173 6.01 0.99 25.19
N VAL A 174 7.09 1.72 25.54
CA VAL A 174 8.09 2.15 24.55
C VAL A 174 8.84 0.95 23.97
N ILE A 175 9.19 -0.06 24.75
CA ILE A 175 9.85 -1.27 24.22
C ILE A 175 8.94 -2.02 23.23
N ALA A 176 7.63 -2.07 23.51
CA ALA A 176 6.67 -2.76 22.65
C ALA A 176 6.29 -1.96 21.38
N GLU A 177 6.12 -0.65 21.51
CA GLU A 177 5.51 0.20 20.47
C GLU A 177 6.47 1.21 19.83
N ALA A 178 7.74 1.31 20.25
CA ALA A 178 8.67 2.28 19.67
C ALA A 178 8.84 2.13 18.14
N PRO A 179 8.93 3.25 17.40
CA PRO A 179 8.68 4.62 17.85
C PRO A 179 7.19 4.86 18.16
N VAL A 180 6.90 5.49 19.31
CA VAL A 180 5.52 5.77 19.77
C VAL A 180 5.32 7.26 20.03
N HIS A 181 4.21 7.83 19.59
CA HIS A 181 3.89 9.24 19.81
C HIS A 181 3.56 9.52 21.28
N ASP A 182 3.87 10.71 21.80
CA ASP A 182 3.63 11.11 23.18
C ASP A 182 2.17 10.91 23.64
N ASP A 183 1.20 11.35 22.83
CA ASP A 183 -0.23 11.14 23.13
C ASP A 183 -0.62 9.65 23.20
N ASP A 184 -0.03 8.82 22.33
CA ASP A 184 -0.33 7.39 22.33
C ASP A 184 0.33 6.72 23.54
N LEU A 185 1.55 7.12 23.92
CA LEU A 185 2.19 6.68 25.17
C LEU A 185 1.30 7.00 26.38
N VAL A 186 0.80 8.23 26.48
CA VAL A 186 -0.10 8.65 27.57
C VAL A 186 -1.37 7.81 27.58
N ALA A 187 -1.98 7.59 26.41
CA ALA A 187 -3.19 6.77 26.30
C ALA A 187 -2.95 5.31 26.71
N ARG A 188 -1.82 4.72 26.33
CA ARG A 188 -1.46 3.34 26.69
C ARG A 188 -1.21 3.19 28.18
N VAL A 189 -0.42 4.09 28.76
CA VAL A 189 -0.12 4.04 30.20
C VAL A 189 -1.40 4.27 31.01
N ALA A 190 -2.23 5.25 30.65
CA ALA A 190 -3.51 5.46 31.33
C ALA A 190 -4.45 4.25 31.20
N GLY A 191 -4.45 3.60 30.04
CA GLY A 191 -5.20 2.36 29.80
C GLY A 191 -4.77 1.20 30.71
N MET A 192 -3.51 1.13 31.15
CA MET A 192 -3.07 0.11 32.10
C MET A 192 -3.73 0.26 33.49
N TRP A 193 -4.14 1.47 33.86
CA TRP A 193 -4.90 1.75 35.08
C TRP A 193 -6.41 1.86 34.83
N GLY A 194 -6.89 1.60 33.60
CA GLY A 194 -8.31 1.76 33.25
C GLY A 194 -8.83 3.20 33.43
N THR A 195 -7.95 4.19 33.48
CA THR A 195 -8.32 5.58 33.81
C THR A 195 -8.41 6.47 32.58
N ARG A 196 -9.31 7.45 32.63
CA ARG A 196 -9.45 8.43 31.54
C ARG A 196 -8.31 9.45 31.62
N VAL A 197 -7.67 9.70 30.48
CA VAL A 197 -6.66 10.76 30.37
C VAL A 197 -7.32 12.12 30.64
N GLY A 198 -6.80 12.82 31.65
CA GLY A 198 -7.05 14.22 31.92
C GLY A 198 -5.74 14.92 32.31
N SER A 199 -5.74 16.25 32.39
CA SER A 199 -4.51 17.06 32.51
C SER A 199 -3.56 16.63 33.64
N ARG A 200 -4.09 16.22 34.79
CA ARG A 200 -3.28 15.74 35.94
C ARG A 200 -2.63 14.38 35.68
N ILE A 201 -3.38 13.45 35.09
CA ILE A 201 -2.90 12.10 34.76
C ILE A 201 -1.85 12.21 33.66
N GLU A 202 -2.14 13.00 32.63
CA GLU A 202 -1.26 13.30 31.52
C GLU A 202 0.06 13.91 31.99
N ALA A 203 0.03 14.95 32.84
CA ALA A 203 1.23 15.55 33.41
C ALA A 203 2.07 14.52 34.19
N ARG A 204 1.43 13.70 35.03
CA ARG A 204 2.12 12.67 35.81
C ARG A 204 2.78 11.60 34.95
N ILE A 205 2.13 11.16 33.87
CA ILE A 205 2.70 10.18 32.95
C ILE A 205 3.90 10.79 32.22
N ARG A 206 3.82 12.05 31.79
CA ARG A 206 4.95 12.74 31.16
C ARG A 206 6.13 12.95 32.11
N ASP A 207 5.86 13.27 33.38
CA ASP A 207 6.91 13.36 34.41
C ASP A 207 7.61 12.01 34.59
N ALA A 208 6.86 10.91 34.58
CA ALA A 208 7.41 9.55 34.62
C ALA A 208 8.23 9.23 33.36
N ALA A 209 7.78 9.65 32.17
CA ALA A 209 8.52 9.47 30.92
C ALA A 209 9.83 10.27 30.90
N ALA A 210 9.82 11.52 31.35
CA ALA A 210 11.03 12.33 31.52
C ALA A 210 11.99 11.75 32.57
N ALA A 211 11.47 11.12 33.63
CA ALA A 211 12.30 10.38 34.58
C ALA A 211 12.90 9.09 33.97
N ALA A 212 12.14 8.38 33.13
CA ALA A 212 12.65 7.22 32.40
C ALA A 212 13.73 7.61 31.38
N GLU A 213 13.60 8.77 30.74
CA GLU A 213 14.63 9.33 29.85
C GLU A 213 15.92 9.66 30.60
N ARG A 214 15.83 10.36 31.73
CA ARG A 214 17.00 10.67 32.57
C ARG A 214 17.71 9.41 33.07
N ALA A 215 16.97 8.32 33.25
CA ALA A 215 17.53 7.02 33.62
C ALA A 215 18.11 6.22 32.43
N GLY A 216 18.02 6.74 31.20
CA GLY A 216 18.51 6.09 29.98
C GLY A 216 17.67 4.90 29.50
N ALA A 217 16.48 4.70 30.07
CA ALA A 217 15.61 3.57 29.71
C ALA A 217 14.86 3.82 28.39
N VAL A 218 14.58 5.08 28.07
CA VAL A 218 13.91 5.55 26.85
C VAL A 218 14.58 6.83 26.37
N ARG A 219 14.32 7.24 25.13
CA ARG A 219 14.82 8.51 24.56
C ARG A 219 13.71 9.25 23.85
N ARG A 220 13.71 10.58 23.93
CA ARG A 220 12.75 11.41 23.21
C ARG A 220 13.39 12.04 21.97
N ARG A 221 12.70 11.95 20.83
CA ARG A 221 13.04 12.68 19.59
C ARG A 221 11.79 13.39 19.09
N GLY A 222 11.74 14.71 19.28
CA GLY A 222 10.55 15.51 18.99
C GLY A 222 9.34 15.03 19.80
N ALA A 223 8.26 14.65 19.10
CA ALA A 223 7.03 14.15 19.70
C ALA A 223 7.03 12.62 19.95
N PHE A 224 8.12 11.91 19.63
CA PHE A 224 8.18 10.46 19.67
C PHE A 224 9.13 9.93 20.75
N TRP A 225 8.75 8.80 21.32
CA TRP A 225 9.51 8.05 22.31
C TRP A 225 10.13 6.80 21.68
N TRP A 226 11.39 6.57 22.03
CA TRP A 226 12.26 5.56 21.44
C TRP A 226 12.82 4.63 22.53
N GLY A 227 12.93 3.35 22.18
CA GLY A 227 13.65 2.38 23.00
C GLY A 227 15.17 2.57 22.92
N PRO A 228 15.94 1.90 23.78
CA PRO A 228 17.40 2.03 23.80
C PRO A 228 18.05 1.58 22.49
N ALA A 229 17.46 0.62 21.78
CA ALA A 229 18.01 0.05 20.55
C ALA A 229 17.74 0.87 19.27
N ASP A 230 16.97 1.97 19.34
CA ASP A 230 16.55 2.77 18.17
C ASP A 230 15.94 1.97 16.99
N ALA A 231 15.45 0.76 17.24
CA ALA A 231 14.90 -0.08 16.19
C ALA A 231 13.58 0.51 15.68
N VAL A 232 13.47 0.66 14.36
CA VAL A 232 12.23 1.06 13.68
C VAL A 232 11.68 -0.16 12.96
N ALA A 233 10.47 -0.58 13.33
CA ALA A 233 9.76 -1.65 12.64
C ALA A 233 8.58 -1.06 11.88
N VAL A 234 8.51 -1.32 10.57
CA VAL A 234 7.35 -0.96 9.74
C VAL A 234 6.19 -1.87 10.11
N ARG A 235 5.07 -1.26 10.53
CA ARG A 235 3.88 -1.98 11.00
C ARG A 235 2.63 -1.60 10.23
N SER A 236 1.81 -2.59 9.90
CA SER A 236 0.49 -2.35 9.32
C SER A 236 -0.50 -1.92 10.41
N ARG A 237 -1.09 -0.74 10.24
CA ARG A 237 -2.09 -0.17 11.15
C ARG A 237 -3.52 -0.44 10.70
N THR A 238 -3.70 -1.44 9.84
CA THR A 238 -5.03 -1.91 9.38
C THR A 238 -5.93 -2.19 10.59
N GLY A 239 -7.11 -1.58 10.63
CA GLY A 239 -8.07 -1.76 11.73
C GLY A 239 -7.82 -0.90 12.97
N THR A 240 -6.74 -0.11 13.00
CA THR A 240 -6.51 0.87 14.07
C THR A 240 -7.12 2.24 13.74
N ARG A 241 -7.23 3.11 14.76
CA ARG A 241 -7.66 4.51 14.62
C ARG A 241 -6.51 5.51 14.80
N ILE A 242 -5.26 5.04 14.67
CA ILE A 242 -4.08 5.90 14.80
C ILE A 242 -3.99 6.80 13.55
N PRO A 243 -3.98 8.13 13.71
CA PRO A 243 -3.85 9.05 12.58
C PRO A 243 -2.40 9.11 12.07
N ALA A 244 -2.21 9.58 10.84
CA ALA A 244 -0.92 9.53 10.13
C ALA A 244 0.18 10.35 10.83
N GLU A 245 -0.21 11.45 11.48
CA GLU A 245 0.66 12.38 12.19
C GLU A 245 1.27 11.75 13.46
N ARG A 246 0.67 10.67 13.96
CA ARG A 246 1.18 9.90 15.10
C ARG A 246 2.12 8.77 14.71
N ILE A 247 2.55 8.73 13.45
CA ILE A 247 3.59 7.81 12.97
C ILE A 247 4.88 8.59 12.82
N ALA A 248 5.98 8.04 13.36
CA ALA A 248 7.28 8.69 13.27
C ALA A 248 7.75 8.80 11.80
N PRO A 249 8.37 9.93 11.40
CA PRO A 249 8.95 10.10 10.07
C PRO A 249 9.88 8.96 9.66
N GLU A 250 10.66 8.44 10.61
CA GLU A 250 11.59 7.34 10.40
C GLU A 250 10.87 6.02 10.03
N GLU A 251 9.65 5.79 10.53
CA GLU A 251 8.86 4.62 10.13
C GLU A 251 8.32 4.75 8.70
N TYR A 252 7.99 5.97 8.25
CA TYR A 252 7.70 6.23 6.84
C TYR A 252 8.92 6.02 5.95
N GLN A 253 10.09 6.47 6.41
CA GLN A 253 11.34 6.25 5.67
C GLN A 253 11.66 4.75 5.54
N GLU A 254 11.56 3.98 6.62
CA GLU A 254 11.72 2.52 6.55
C GLU A 254 10.66 1.86 5.66
N ALA A 255 9.42 2.35 5.67
CA ALA A 255 8.38 1.86 4.77
C ALA A 255 8.74 2.11 3.30
N VAL A 256 9.27 3.30 2.97
CA VAL A 256 9.79 3.62 1.62
C VAL A 256 10.96 2.70 1.26
N ARG A 257 11.93 2.52 2.16
CA ARG A 257 13.07 1.62 1.95
C ARG A 257 12.62 0.19 1.69
N LEU A 258 11.61 -0.29 2.41
CA LEU A 258 11.07 -1.64 2.27
C LEU A 258 10.35 -1.82 0.93
N VAL A 259 9.54 -0.85 0.49
CA VAL A 259 8.90 -0.88 -0.84
C VAL A 259 9.92 -0.92 -1.97
N LEU A 260 11.01 -0.15 -1.85
CA LEU A 260 12.06 -0.07 -2.87
C LEU A 260 13.14 -1.15 -2.73
N ALA A 261 13.08 -2.00 -1.69
CA ALA A 261 14.09 -3.03 -1.45
C ALA A 261 14.17 -4.08 -2.57
N GLY A 262 13.08 -4.28 -3.33
CA GLY A 262 13.03 -5.17 -4.49
C GLY A 262 13.80 -4.68 -5.72
N GLY A 263 14.49 -3.53 -5.65
CA GLY A 263 15.26 -2.98 -6.78
C GLY A 263 14.40 -2.30 -7.86
N HIS A 264 13.10 -2.15 -7.61
CA HIS A 264 12.19 -1.47 -8.52
C HIS A 264 12.37 0.05 -8.44
N ALA A 265 12.31 0.71 -9.60
CA ALA A 265 12.04 2.13 -9.68
C ALA A 265 10.52 2.34 -9.75
N LEU A 266 9.98 3.22 -8.90
CA LEU A 266 8.56 3.53 -8.87
C LEU A 266 8.34 5.03 -9.02
N PRO A 267 7.36 5.48 -9.84
CA PRO A 267 6.93 6.87 -9.84
C PRO A 267 6.51 7.31 -8.44
N ARG A 268 6.73 8.60 -8.10
CA ARG A 268 6.44 9.13 -6.75
C ARG A 268 5.01 8.83 -6.29
N GLU A 269 4.02 9.04 -7.15
CA GLU A 269 2.61 8.76 -6.85
C GLU A 269 2.35 7.28 -6.54
N GLN A 270 3.01 6.38 -7.28
CA GLN A 270 2.91 4.94 -7.05
C GLN A 270 3.61 4.56 -5.73
N LEU A 271 4.79 5.11 -5.45
CA LEU A 271 5.50 4.90 -4.20
C LEU A 271 4.65 5.33 -3.00
N VAL A 272 4.01 6.50 -3.06
CA VAL A 272 3.07 6.98 -2.03
C VAL A 272 1.92 6.00 -1.83
N THR A 273 1.33 5.52 -2.93
CA THR A 273 0.23 4.55 -2.90
C THR A 273 0.63 3.23 -2.24
N GLU A 274 1.82 2.72 -2.57
CA GLU A 274 2.33 1.46 -2.02
C GLU A 274 2.69 1.59 -0.54
N VAL A 275 3.35 2.67 -0.13
CA VAL A 275 3.68 2.95 1.28
C VAL A 275 2.42 3.11 2.12
N ARG A 276 1.42 3.87 1.64
CA ARG A 276 0.10 4.00 2.29
C ARG A 276 -0.53 2.64 2.56
N ALA A 277 -0.56 1.80 1.52
CA ALA A 277 -1.21 0.51 1.58
C ALA A 277 -0.43 -0.49 2.44
N LEU A 278 0.91 -0.40 2.45
CA LEU A 278 1.78 -1.16 3.36
C LEU A 278 1.48 -0.83 4.82
N LEU A 279 1.34 0.46 5.14
CA LEU A 279 0.98 0.93 6.49
C LEU A 279 -0.48 0.67 6.86
N GLY A 280 -1.31 0.12 5.96
CA GLY A 280 -2.68 -0.31 6.25
C GLY A 280 -3.73 0.80 6.20
N PHE A 281 -3.42 1.95 5.58
CA PHE A 281 -4.39 3.03 5.40
C PHE A 281 -5.25 2.81 4.14
N ALA A 282 -6.58 2.82 4.32
CA ALA A 282 -7.52 2.59 3.23
C ALA A 282 -7.65 3.78 2.27
N ARG A 283 -7.45 5.01 2.75
CA ARG A 283 -7.55 6.25 1.96
C ARG A 283 -6.32 7.12 2.19
N THR A 284 -5.92 7.84 1.15
CA THR A 284 -4.91 8.91 1.28
C THR A 284 -5.65 10.18 1.69
N GLY A 285 -5.31 10.73 2.85
CA GLY A 285 -5.67 12.10 3.22
C GLY A 285 -4.46 13.03 3.06
N PRO A 286 -4.64 14.36 3.01
CA PRO A 286 -3.55 15.31 2.78
C PRO A 286 -2.38 15.13 3.76
N ALA A 287 -2.67 14.96 5.06
CA ALA A 287 -1.63 14.78 6.07
C ALA A 287 -0.81 13.48 5.88
N LEU A 288 -1.42 12.42 5.37
CA LEU A 288 -0.72 11.16 5.09
C LEU A 288 0.13 11.29 3.82
N GLU A 289 -0.37 11.99 2.81
CA GLU A 289 0.38 12.27 1.58
C GLU A 289 1.60 13.15 1.88
N ASP A 290 1.42 14.21 2.67
CA ASP A 290 2.50 15.09 3.12
C ASP A 290 3.54 14.33 3.96
N ALA A 291 3.11 13.45 4.87
CA ALA A 291 4.02 12.65 5.68
C ALA A 291 4.86 11.68 4.84
N ILE A 292 4.24 10.98 3.90
CA ILE A 292 4.96 10.06 3.00
C ILE A 292 5.85 10.84 2.02
N GLY A 293 5.35 11.94 1.46
CA GLY A 293 6.10 12.82 0.57
C GLY A 293 7.35 13.39 1.24
N GLY A 294 7.21 13.92 2.46
CA GLY A 294 8.32 14.42 3.25
C GLY A 294 9.36 13.34 3.59
N ALA A 295 8.93 12.09 3.82
CA ALA A 295 9.84 10.98 4.02
C ALA A 295 10.63 10.64 2.74
N ILE A 296 9.98 10.65 1.57
CA ILE A 296 10.64 10.46 0.27
C ILE A 296 11.66 11.58 0.02
N ASP A 297 11.28 12.83 0.25
CA ASP A 297 12.15 14.00 0.03
C ASP A 297 13.37 13.97 0.95
N ALA A 298 13.19 13.58 2.22
CA ALA A 298 14.29 13.41 3.16
C ALA A 298 15.28 12.33 2.68
N LEU A 299 14.79 11.22 2.14
CA LEU A 299 15.63 10.13 1.62
C LEU A 299 16.34 10.49 0.31
N LEU A 300 15.71 11.29 -0.54
CA LEU A 300 16.34 11.86 -1.75
C LEU A 300 17.44 12.87 -1.37
N ALA A 301 17.15 13.78 -0.45
CA ALA A 301 18.12 14.76 0.05
C ALA A 301 19.31 14.09 0.77
N GLY A 302 19.06 12.98 1.49
CA GLY A 302 20.09 12.15 2.11
C GLY A 302 20.91 11.32 1.13
N GLY A 303 20.55 11.27 -0.15
CA GLY A 303 21.25 10.50 -1.19
C GLY A 303 21.05 8.99 -1.12
N GLU A 304 20.15 8.49 -0.26
CA GLU A 304 19.79 7.07 -0.17
C GLU A 304 18.91 6.63 -1.35
N LEU A 305 18.13 7.57 -1.90
CA LEU A 305 17.34 7.37 -3.10
C LEU A 305 17.95 8.12 -4.29
N GLY A 306 17.65 7.63 -5.48
CA GLY A 306 17.99 8.29 -6.74
C GLY A 306 16.77 8.37 -7.64
N GLU A 307 16.72 9.43 -8.43
CA GLU A 307 15.79 9.54 -9.55
C GLU A 307 16.37 8.81 -10.76
N ALA A 308 15.60 7.87 -11.30
CA ALA A 308 15.88 7.18 -12.55
C ALA A 308 14.76 7.51 -13.55
N ALA A 309 14.99 7.18 -14.82
CA ALA A 309 14.03 7.37 -15.90
C ALA A 309 12.64 6.76 -15.55
N ALA A 310 12.66 5.54 -14.99
CA ALA A 310 11.45 4.83 -14.54
C ALA A 310 10.89 5.25 -13.15
N GLY A 311 11.45 6.30 -12.51
CA GLY A 311 11.00 6.82 -11.21
C GLY A 311 12.05 6.74 -10.09
N ILE A 312 11.57 6.81 -8.85
CA ILE A 312 12.42 6.80 -7.64
C ILE A 312 12.86 5.37 -7.34
N ARG A 313 14.17 5.17 -7.12
CA ARG A 313 14.75 3.89 -6.74
C ARG A 313 15.74 4.05 -5.60
N LYS A 314 16.02 2.95 -4.90
CA LYS A 314 17.14 2.89 -3.95
C LYS A 314 18.46 2.98 -4.73
N ARG A 315 19.42 3.77 -4.21
CA ARG A 315 20.79 3.80 -4.73
C ARG A 315 21.56 2.52 -4.39
#